data_AF-A0A8H5I3L4-F1
#
_entry.id   AF-A0A8H5I3L4-F1
#
_cell.length_a   1.000
_cell.length_b   1.000
_cell.length_c   1.000
_cell.angle_alpha   90.00
_cell.angle_beta   90.00
_cell.angle_gamma   90.00
#
_symmetry.space_group_name_H-M   'P 1'
#
loop_
_entity.id
_entity.type
_entity.pdbx_description
1 polymer ?
#
loop_
_entity_poly.entity_id
_entity_poly.type
_entity_poly.pdbx_seq_one_letter_code
_entity_poly.pdbx_strand_id
1 'polypeptide(L)'
;KKENEKNAIEQHAHRSKEHCAMVCEAENLDISEDDYYNLKDDKERNEMIRSRYSQKKGNKEWHAGRRCFQWRYHNNVCCIARSFKRGKPRKEQKPEEKWTSGWFVQGINDWIDAKGDCTPKWKD
;
A
#
# COMPACT_ATOMS: atom_id res chain seq x y z
N LYS A 1 -9.59 9.37 -5.12
CA LYS A 1 -9.08 10.77 -5.14
C LYS A 1 -9.34 11.34 -6.52
N LYS A 2 -9.64 12.65 -6.60
CA LYS A 2 -9.69 13.33 -7.90
C LYS A 2 -8.28 13.37 -8.51
N GLU A 3 -8.18 13.53 -9.83
CA GLU A 3 -6.87 13.43 -10.52
C GLU A 3 -5.85 14.44 -9.98
N ASN A 4 -6.29 15.67 -9.74
CA ASN A 4 -5.47 16.75 -9.17
C ASN A 4 -5.08 16.58 -7.69
N GLU A 5 -5.60 15.55 -7.01
CA GLU A 5 -5.28 15.22 -5.62
C GLU A 5 -4.31 14.03 -5.52
N LYS A 6 -3.98 13.40 -6.64
CA LYS A 6 -3.09 12.24 -6.69
C LYS A 6 -1.64 12.69 -6.72
N ASN A 7 -0.81 12.08 -5.88
CA ASN A 7 0.64 12.19 -6.01
C ASN A 7 1.15 11.33 -7.19
N ALA A 8 2.44 11.47 -7.54
CA ALA A 8 3.06 10.75 -8.66
C ALA A 8 2.87 9.21 -8.60
N ILE A 9 2.97 8.61 -7.41
CA ILE A 9 2.76 7.17 -7.21
C ILE A 9 1.30 6.79 -7.50
N GLU A 10 0.34 7.57 -6.99
CA GLU A 10 -1.09 7.34 -7.18
C GLU A 10 -1.54 7.54 -8.63
N GLN A 11 -0.93 8.47 -9.36
CA GLN A 11 -1.15 8.67 -10.79
C GLN A 11 -0.74 7.41 -11.59
N HIS A 12 0.33 6.73 -11.17
CA HIS A 12 0.84 5.53 -11.84
C HIS A 12 0.22 4.20 -11.36
N ALA A 13 -0.51 4.22 -10.24
CA ALA A 13 -1.07 3.04 -9.59
C ALA A 13 -1.95 2.15 -10.50
N HIS A 14 -2.55 2.74 -11.53
CA HIS A 14 -3.45 2.07 -12.46
C HIS A 14 -2.74 1.24 -13.54
N ARG A 15 -1.41 1.35 -13.68
CA ARG A 15 -0.65 0.73 -14.78
C ARG A 15 -0.44 -0.77 -14.60
N SER A 16 -0.30 -1.22 -13.36
CA SER A 16 -0.13 -2.64 -13.04
C SER A 16 -0.46 -2.95 -11.58
N LYS A 17 -0.55 -4.24 -11.26
CA LYS A 17 -0.73 -4.71 -9.87
C LYS A 17 0.45 -4.32 -8.98
N GLU A 18 1.67 -4.31 -9.52
CA GLU A 18 2.89 -3.89 -8.82
C GLU A 18 2.82 -2.39 -8.48
N HIS A 19 2.46 -1.54 -9.44
CA HIS A 19 2.26 -0.11 -9.19
C HIS A 19 1.17 0.14 -8.14
N CYS A 20 0.06 -0.59 -8.21
CA CYS A 20 -1.01 -0.50 -7.23
C CYS A 20 -0.55 -0.91 -5.82
N ALA A 21 0.31 -1.92 -5.71
CA ALA A 21 0.87 -2.35 -4.42
C ALA A 21 1.72 -1.26 -3.75
N MET A 22 2.48 -0.51 -4.55
CA MET A 22 3.37 0.56 -4.05
C MET A 22 2.64 1.73 -3.42
N VAL A 23 1.35 1.94 -3.74
CA VAL A 23 0.56 3.03 -3.15
C VAL A 23 0.52 2.93 -1.62
N CYS A 24 0.34 1.72 -1.08
CA CYS A 24 0.35 1.55 0.37
C CYS A 24 1.76 1.73 0.94
N GLU A 25 2.80 1.21 0.29
CA GLU A 25 4.19 1.36 0.76
C GLU A 25 4.60 2.84 0.83
N ALA A 26 4.19 3.63 -0.16
CA ALA A 26 4.53 5.04 -0.30
C ALA A 26 3.71 6.01 0.60
N GLU A 27 2.69 5.51 1.30
CA GLU A 27 1.82 6.35 2.12
C GLU A 27 2.62 7.15 3.17
N ASN A 28 2.46 8.47 3.16
CA ASN A 28 3.11 9.43 4.07
C ASN A 28 4.66 9.42 4.04
N LEU A 29 5.28 9.07 2.90
CA LEU A 29 6.73 9.15 2.71
C LEU A 29 7.23 10.47 2.09
N ASP A 30 6.33 11.43 1.87
CA ASP A 30 6.64 12.77 1.33
C ASP A 30 7.56 12.72 0.10
N ILE A 31 7.23 11.82 -0.84
CA ILE A 31 7.97 11.66 -2.09
C ILE A 31 7.52 12.77 -3.03
N SER A 32 8.46 13.66 -3.38
CA SER A 32 8.20 14.73 -4.34
C SER A 32 8.04 14.16 -5.75
N GLU A 33 7.40 14.93 -6.64
CA GLU A 33 7.32 14.57 -8.05
C GLU A 33 8.70 14.48 -8.68
N ASP A 34 9.59 15.41 -8.35
CA ASP A 34 10.98 15.42 -8.83
C ASP A 34 11.72 14.14 -8.41
N ASP A 35 11.62 13.73 -7.15
CA ASP A 35 12.25 12.50 -6.66
C ASP A 35 11.73 11.26 -7.41
N TYR A 36 10.45 11.26 -7.80
CA TYR A 36 9.83 10.13 -8.47
C TYR A 36 10.15 10.07 -9.97
N TYR A 37 10.08 11.22 -10.65
CA TYR A 37 10.25 11.31 -12.10
C TYR A 37 11.72 11.37 -12.54
N ASN A 38 12.64 11.80 -11.68
CA ASN A 38 14.08 11.77 -11.99
C ASN A 38 14.69 10.36 -11.96
N LEU A 39 13.99 9.38 -11.37
CA LEU A 39 14.41 7.99 -11.40
C LEU A 39 14.07 7.34 -12.74
N LYS A 40 14.98 6.50 -13.22
CA LYS A 40 14.96 5.98 -14.59
C LYS A 40 13.81 4.99 -14.81
N ASP A 41 13.62 4.08 -13.86
CA ASP A 41 12.69 2.96 -14.00
C ASP A 41 11.96 2.63 -12.70
N ASP A 42 10.99 1.71 -12.81
CA ASP A 42 10.16 1.31 -11.67
C ASP A 42 10.95 0.56 -10.59
N LYS A 43 12.08 -0.05 -10.95
CA LYS A 43 12.94 -0.73 -9.96
C LYS A 43 13.57 0.31 -9.04
N GLU A 44 14.19 1.34 -9.61
CA GLU A 44 14.78 2.44 -8.82
C GLU A 44 13.72 3.14 -7.96
N ARG A 45 12.52 3.39 -8.51
CA ARG A 45 11.40 3.99 -7.75
C ARG A 45 10.96 3.11 -6.58
N ASN A 46 10.85 1.81 -6.79
CA ASN A 46 10.45 0.87 -5.74
C ASN A 46 11.52 0.74 -4.65
N GLU A 47 12.80 0.75 -5.02
CA GLU A 47 13.92 0.76 -4.09
C GLU A 47 13.94 2.04 -3.26
N MET A 48 13.71 3.21 -3.87
CA MET A 48 13.57 4.47 -3.14
C MET A 48 12.42 4.42 -2.14
N ILE A 49 11.22 3.96 -2.55
CA ILE A 49 10.05 3.87 -1.66
C ILE A 49 10.36 2.97 -0.46
N ARG A 50 10.92 1.79 -0.70
CA ARG A 50 11.28 0.85 0.38
C ARG A 50 12.37 1.38 1.30
N SER A 51 13.35 2.11 0.75
CA SER A 51 14.41 2.76 1.51
C SER A 51 13.83 3.83 2.44
N ARG A 52 13.00 4.73 1.91
CA ARG A 52 12.31 5.75 2.71
C ARG A 52 11.39 5.16 3.76
N TYR A 53 10.67 4.08 3.43
CA TYR A 53 9.88 3.34 4.41
C TYR A 53 10.76 2.80 5.55
N SER A 54 11.89 2.18 5.21
CA SER A 54 12.83 1.63 6.19
C SER A 54 13.44 2.71 7.09
N GLN A 55 13.60 3.93 6.59
CA GLN A 55 14.05 5.08 7.40
C GLN A 55 13.01 5.51 8.46
N LYS A 56 11.74 5.14 8.30
CA LYS A 56 10.70 5.38 9.33
C LYS A 56 10.71 4.33 10.45
N LYS A 57 11.59 3.33 10.39
CA LYS A 57 11.69 2.28 11.40
C LYS A 57 11.77 2.86 12.82
N GLY A 58 10.90 2.38 13.70
CA GLY A 58 10.83 2.81 15.10
C GLY A 58 10.04 4.10 15.33
N ASN A 59 9.59 4.80 14.29
CA ASN A 59 8.72 5.96 14.44
C ASN A 59 7.26 5.51 14.66
N LYS A 60 6.91 5.21 15.91
CA LYS A 60 5.58 4.73 16.28
C LYS A 60 4.47 5.72 15.92
N GLU A 61 4.67 7.02 16.09
CA GLU A 61 3.65 8.02 15.74
C GLU A 61 3.31 7.96 14.24
N TRP A 62 4.32 7.91 13.39
CA TRP A 62 4.15 7.79 11.94
C TRP A 62 3.45 6.48 11.56
N HIS A 63 3.88 5.35 12.13
CA HIS A 63 3.26 4.05 11.88
C HIS A 63 1.80 3.99 12.36
N ALA A 64 1.48 4.57 13.52
CA ALA A 64 0.13 4.64 14.07
C ALA A 64 -0.83 5.50 13.22
N GLY A 65 -0.29 6.45 12.45
CA GLY A 65 -1.02 7.34 11.54
C GLY A 65 -1.39 6.72 10.19
N ARG A 66 -0.88 5.51 9.87
CA ARG A 66 -1.10 4.85 8.58
C ARG A 66 -2.57 4.51 8.33
N ARG A 67 -2.96 4.57 7.06
CA ARG A 67 -4.31 4.38 6.55
C ARG A 67 -4.38 3.47 5.32
N CYS A 68 -3.27 2.94 4.81
CA CYS A 68 -3.27 2.02 3.68
C CYS A 68 -2.69 0.66 4.07
N PHE A 69 -3.55 -0.38 4.02
CA PHE A 69 -3.17 -1.75 4.41
C PHE A 69 -3.46 -2.80 3.35
N GLN A 70 -4.47 -2.59 2.52
CA GLN A 70 -4.86 -3.50 1.45
C GLN A 70 -4.97 -2.74 0.14
N TRP A 71 -4.47 -3.35 -0.94
CA TRP A 71 -4.65 -2.88 -2.31
C TRP A 71 -5.40 -3.94 -3.14
N ARG A 72 -6.09 -3.49 -4.18
CA ARG A 72 -6.78 -4.33 -5.17
C ARG A 72 -6.62 -3.73 -6.55
N TYR A 73 -6.25 -4.56 -7.51
CA TYR A 73 -6.03 -4.20 -8.89
C TYR A 73 -6.93 -5.05 -9.80
N HIS A 74 -7.59 -4.39 -10.74
CA HIS A 74 -8.40 -5.02 -11.77
C HIS A 74 -8.65 -4.03 -12.92
N ASN A 75 -8.45 -4.46 -14.17
CA ASN A 75 -8.76 -3.67 -15.38
C ASN A 75 -8.29 -2.20 -15.32
N ASN A 76 -6.99 -2.00 -15.05
CA ASN A 76 -6.38 -0.68 -14.91
C ASN A 76 -7.05 0.20 -13.83
N VAL A 77 -7.66 -0.42 -12.82
CA VAL A 77 -8.19 0.26 -11.65
C VAL A 77 -7.43 -0.23 -10.43
N CYS A 78 -6.88 0.71 -9.66
CA CYS A 78 -6.30 0.45 -8.35
C CYS A 78 -7.22 0.98 -7.26
N CYS A 79 -7.49 0.15 -6.24
CA CYS A 79 -8.24 0.51 -5.06
C CYS A 79 -7.43 0.19 -3.82
N ILE A 80 -7.32 1.14 -2.89
CA ILE A 80 -6.69 0.96 -1.58
C ILE A 80 -7.73 0.98 -0.46
N ALA A 81 -7.40 0.40 0.69
CA ALA A 81 -8.29 0.35 1.83
C ALA A 81 -7.56 0.56 3.17
N ARG A 82 -8.27 1.24 4.09
CA ARG A 82 -7.90 1.48 5.49
C ARG A 82 -8.13 0.31 6.43
N SER A 83 -8.67 -0.77 5.90
CA SER A 83 -8.91 -2.01 6.62
C SER A 83 -8.39 -3.16 5.77
N PHE A 84 -7.77 -4.14 6.40
CA PHE A 84 -7.42 -5.41 5.77
C PHE A 84 -8.43 -6.47 6.23
N LYS A 85 -8.85 -7.33 5.31
CA LYS A 85 -9.80 -8.41 5.60
C LYS A 85 -9.37 -9.69 4.93
N ARG A 86 -9.50 -10.81 5.64
CA ARG A 86 -9.29 -12.15 5.07
C ARG A 86 -10.31 -12.34 3.94
N GLY A 87 -9.81 -12.72 2.77
CA GLY A 87 -10.66 -13.06 1.64
C GLY A 87 -11.55 -14.25 1.95
N LYS A 88 -12.67 -14.37 1.24
CA LYS A 88 -13.45 -15.62 1.21
C LYS A 88 -12.95 -16.44 0.01
N PRO A 89 -12.84 -17.78 0.13
CA PRO A 89 -12.62 -18.63 -1.03
C PRO A 89 -13.65 -18.31 -2.12
N ARG A 90 -13.18 -18.18 -3.36
CA ARG A 90 -14.02 -17.98 -4.54
C ARG A 90 -13.69 -19.06 -5.55
N LYS A 91 -14.66 -19.39 -6.40
CA LYS A 91 -14.40 -20.19 -7.60
C LYS A 91 -13.36 -19.47 -8.45
N GLU A 92 -12.54 -20.24 -9.15
CA GLU A 92 -11.58 -19.69 -10.09
C GLU A 92 -12.31 -18.85 -11.14
N GLN A 93 -11.86 -17.61 -11.29
CA GLN A 93 -12.39 -16.66 -12.25
C GLN A 93 -11.55 -16.71 -13.52
N LYS A 94 -12.16 -16.35 -14.64
CA LYS A 94 -11.41 -16.15 -15.88
C LYS A 94 -10.36 -15.04 -15.67
N PRO A 95 -9.20 -15.10 -16.37
CA PRO A 95 -8.13 -14.12 -16.20
C PRO A 95 -8.60 -12.65 -16.27
N GLU A 96 -9.52 -12.34 -17.19
CA GLU A 96 -10.10 -11.02 -17.42
C GLU A 96 -11.02 -10.51 -16.30
N GLU A 97 -11.59 -11.41 -15.50
CA GLU A 97 -12.46 -11.08 -14.36
C GLU A 97 -11.67 -11.07 -13.03
N LYS A 98 -10.43 -11.57 -13.06
CA LYS A 98 -9.65 -11.84 -11.86
C LYS A 98 -9.19 -10.55 -11.21
N TRP A 99 -9.71 -10.32 -10.01
CA TRP A 99 -9.17 -9.30 -9.11
C TRP A 99 -7.87 -9.81 -8.48
N THR A 100 -6.81 -9.01 -8.55
CA THR A 100 -5.60 -9.26 -7.77
C THR A 100 -5.61 -8.35 -6.55
N SER A 101 -5.32 -8.88 -5.38
CA SER A 101 -5.25 -8.07 -4.16
C SER A 101 -4.11 -8.54 -3.28
N GLY A 102 -3.53 -7.61 -2.53
CA GLY A 102 -2.48 -7.91 -1.57
C GLY A 102 -2.63 -7.07 -0.31
N TRP A 103 -1.91 -7.47 0.72
CA TRP A 103 -1.76 -6.72 1.95
C TRP A 103 -0.36 -6.14 2.02
N PHE A 104 -0.23 -4.93 2.54
CA PHE A 104 1.06 -4.40 2.93
C PHE A 104 1.39 -4.92 4.34
N VAL A 105 1.82 -6.18 4.40
CA VAL A 105 1.99 -6.94 5.66
C VAL A 105 2.95 -6.22 6.63
N GLN A 106 4.07 -5.67 6.12
CA GLN A 106 5.01 -4.92 6.94
C GLN A 106 4.33 -3.71 7.60
N GLY A 107 3.59 -2.88 6.84
CA GLY A 107 2.87 -1.75 7.41
C GLY A 107 1.72 -2.12 8.34
N ILE A 108 1.11 -3.30 8.17
CA ILE A 108 0.13 -3.82 9.13
C ILE A 108 0.82 -4.14 10.46
N ASN A 109 1.94 -4.87 10.42
CA ASN A 109 2.68 -5.24 11.63
C ASN A 109 3.23 -4.01 12.35
N ASP A 110 3.81 -3.06 11.62
CA ASP A 110 4.33 -1.82 12.20
C ASP A 110 3.20 -0.97 12.80
N TRP A 111 2.03 -0.93 12.16
CA TRP A 111 0.85 -0.25 12.71
C TRP A 111 0.32 -0.92 13.98
N ILE A 112 0.30 -2.27 14.04
CA ILE A 112 -0.07 -3.02 15.25
C ILE A 112 0.88 -2.69 16.39
N ASP A 113 2.21 -2.79 16.18
CA ASP A 113 3.21 -2.46 17.19
C ASP A 113 3.10 -1.00 17.68
N ALA A 114 2.84 -0.08 16.75
CA ALA A 114 2.70 1.34 17.05
C ALA A 114 1.42 1.68 17.81
N LYS A 115 0.31 0.98 17.55
CA LYS A 115 -0.93 1.12 18.34
C LYS A 115 -0.79 0.51 19.74
N GLY A 116 0.18 -0.37 19.94
CA GLY A 116 0.41 -1.08 21.20
C GLY A 116 -0.50 -2.30 21.35
N ASP A 117 -0.34 -3.00 22.46
CA ASP A 117 -1.07 -4.24 22.76
C ASP A 117 -2.58 -4.00 22.85
N CYS A 118 -3.28 -4.31 21.76
CA CYS A 118 -4.66 -4.73 21.85
C CYS A 118 -4.64 -6.19 22.29
N THR A 119 -4.57 -6.47 23.59
CA THR A 119 -4.81 -7.83 24.10
C THR A 119 -6.18 -8.26 23.56
N PRO A 120 -6.26 -9.20 22.60
CA PRO A 120 -7.52 -9.48 21.96
C PRO A 120 -8.39 -10.19 23.00
N LYS A 121 -9.52 -9.59 23.33
CA LYS A 121 -10.56 -10.28 24.10
C LYS A 121 -11.25 -11.28 23.18
N TRP A 122 -10.58 -12.42 22.94
CA TRP A 122 -11.23 -13.56 22.34
C TRP A 122 -12.36 -13.98 23.28
N LYS A 123 -13.60 -14.03 22.78
CA LYS A 123 -14.65 -14.75 23.48
C LYS A 123 -14.43 -16.22 23.18
N ASP A 124 -14.33 -17.03 24.23
CA ASP A 124 -14.39 -18.49 24.15
C ASP A 124 -15.70 -18.94 23.47
#